data_AF-A0A916R1F4-F1
#
_entry.id   AF-A0A916R1F4-F1
#
_cell.length_a   1.000
_cell.length_b   1.000
_cell.length_c   1.000
_cell.angle_alpha   90.00
_cell.angle_beta   90.00
_cell.angle_gamma   90.00
#
_symmetry.space_group_name_H-M   'P 1'
#
loop_
_entity.id
_entity.type
_entity.pdbx_description
1 polymer ?
#
loop_
_entity_poly.entity_id
_entity_poly.type
_entity_poly.pdbx_seq_one_letter_code
_entity_poly.pdbx_strand_id
1 'polypeptide(L)'
;MNESNFIEVNGVRFETIVPKRVLTLPKKDILQKLSYIGKHLLTPPLHPSPGYPVEIGIRITNNSDRPLYFIFNFVLFPELIRAETGEIVEISGGWISLAGVKEADLALTMPGESTGFFLDTKICWLCGNNYGISMVISGGQFVFEPLDLGWYQLRFTYENQKETKQLYDSITKKTQVIEGLWTGQVLTPFVDIWLVNN
;
A
#
# COMPACT_ATOMS: atom_id res chain seq x y z
N MET A 1 -6.77 21.49 -11.12
CA MET A 1 -6.34 22.28 -9.95
C MET A 1 -5.32 21.43 -9.22
N ASN A 2 -4.21 22.02 -8.76
CA ASN A 2 -3.14 21.27 -8.09
C ASN A 2 -3.57 21.06 -6.63
N GLU A 3 -4.45 20.07 -6.42
CA GLU A 3 -4.82 19.67 -5.06
C GLU A 3 -3.55 19.18 -4.36
N SER A 4 -3.38 19.62 -3.11
CA SER A 4 -2.31 19.16 -2.25
C SER A 4 -2.34 17.63 -2.16
N ASN A 5 -1.24 16.94 -2.48
CA ASN A 5 -1.10 15.50 -2.28
C ASN A 5 -0.89 15.12 -0.79
N PHE A 6 -0.96 16.10 0.11
CA PHE A 6 -0.73 15.90 1.53
C PHE A 6 -1.83 16.49 2.41
N ILE A 7 -1.92 15.95 3.62
CA ILE A 7 -2.74 16.46 4.72
C ILE A 7 -1.86 16.54 5.97
N GLU A 8 -2.12 17.51 6.85
CA GLU A 8 -1.37 17.69 8.09
C GLU A 8 -2.32 17.64 9.30
N VAL A 9 -2.02 16.77 10.25
CA VAL A 9 -2.82 16.53 11.45
C VAL A 9 -1.89 16.47 12.65
N ASN A 10 -2.14 17.30 13.67
CA ASN A 10 -1.35 17.34 14.91
C ASN A 10 0.17 17.52 14.67
N GLY A 11 0.54 18.38 13.71
CA GLY A 11 1.94 18.59 13.35
C GLY A 11 2.58 17.40 12.64
N VAL A 12 1.80 16.49 12.06
CA VAL A 12 2.33 15.39 11.23
C VAL A 12 1.70 15.45 9.85
N ARG A 13 2.53 15.51 8.83
CA ARG A 13 2.13 15.55 7.43
C ARG A 13 2.16 14.16 6.82
N PHE A 14 1.08 13.76 6.15
CA PHE A 14 0.94 12.51 5.42
C PHE A 14 0.76 12.82 3.93
N GLU A 15 1.59 12.21 3.09
CA GLU A 15 1.63 12.44 1.63
C GLU A 15 1.60 11.10 0.88
N THR A 16 0.69 10.97 -0.09
CA THR A 16 0.67 9.82 -1.00
C THR A 16 1.70 10.03 -2.11
N ILE A 17 2.62 9.08 -2.26
CA ILE A 17 3.74 9.13 -3.21
C ILE A 17 3.45 8.17 -4.36
N VAL A 18 3.24 8.74 -5.56
CA VAL A 18 3.15 7.99 -6.83
C VAL A 18 4.05 8.68 -7.86
N PRO A 19 5.34 8.33 -7.96
CA PRO A 19 6.29 9.04 -8.81
C PRO A 19 5.92 8.95 -10.30
N LYS A 20 5.37 7.81 -10.73
CA LYS A 20 4.84 7.60 -12.08
C LYS A 20 3.32 7.46 -12.02
N ARG A 21 2.60 8.53 -12.35
CA ARG A 21 1.14 8.52 -12.39
C ARG A 21 0.57 7.79 -13.60
N VAL A 22 1.34 7.69 -14.69
CA VAL A 22 0.98 6.86 -15.85
C VAL A 22 1.55 5.47 -15.64
N LEU A 23 0.66 4.53 -15.45
CA LEU A 23 0.95 3.15 -15.12
C LEU A 23 0.72 2.30 -16.37
N THR A 24 1.81 1.98 -17.05
CA THR A 24 1.78 1.23 -18.30
C THR A 24 1.64 -0.26 -18.01
N LEU A 25 0.57 -0.83 -18.56
CA LEU A 25 0.29 -2.25 -18.49
C LEU A 25 1.29 -3.00 -19.37
N PRO A 26 1.88 -4.08 -18.86
CA PRO A 26 2.79 -4.89 -19.66
C PRO A 26 2.15 -5.45 -20.92
N LYS A 27 2.92 -5.67 -21.99
CA LYS A 27 2.40 -6.41 -23.16
C LYS A 27 2.15 -7.87 -22.76
N LYS A 28 1.03 -8.44 -23.22
CA LYS A 28 0.78 -9.89 -23.07
C LYS A 28 1.80 -10.67 -23.87
N ASP A 29 2.73 -11.33 -23.20
CA ASP A 29 3.53 -12.38 -23.83
C ASP A 29 2.69 -13.67 -23.93
N ILE A 30 2.66 -14.28 -25.12
CA ILE A 30 2.02 -15.58 -25.38
C ILE A 30 2.60 -16.65 -24.45
N LEU A 31 3.89 -16.58 -24.12
CA LEU A 31 4.54 -17.49 -23.18
C LEU A 31 4.02 -17.31 -21.75
N GLN A 32 3.71 -16.07 -21.33
CA GLN A 32 3.10 -15.81 -20.03
C GLN A 32 1.68 -16.41 -19.96
N LYS A 33 0.87 -16.25 -21.01
CA LYS A 33 -0.46 -16.89 -21.09
C LYS A 33 -0.38 -18.40 -20.92
N LEU A 34 0.54 -19.05 -21.63
CA LEU A 34 0.70 -20.50 -21.58
C LEU A 34 1.22 -20.98 -20.21
N SER A 35 2.15 -20.23 -19.60
CA SER A 35 2.66 -20.53 -18.26
C SER A 35 1.57 -20.43 -17.18
N TYR A 36 0.64 -19.48 -17.34
CA TYR A 36 -0.47 -19.27 -16.41
C TYR A 36 -1.48 -20.42 -16.52
N ILE A 37 -1.87 -20.80 -17.75
CA ILE A 37 -2.74 -21.96 -17.99
C ILE A 37 -2.13 -23.24 -17.38
N GLY A 38 -0.83 -23.48 -17.57
CA GLY A 38 -0.14 -24.64 -16.99
C GLY A 38 -0.13 -24.66 -15.46
N LYS A 39 0.06 -23.51 -14.80
CA LYS A 39 0.03 -23.41 -13.32
C LYS A 39 -1.37 -23.56 -12.74
N HIS A 40 -2.40 -23.07 -13.43
CA HIS A 40 -3.80 -23.19 -13.02
C HIS A 40 -4.35 -24.62 -13.07
N LEU A 41 -3.80 -25.47 -13.94
CA LEU A 41 -4.16 -26.88 -13.99
C LEU A 41 -3.53 -27.71 -12.85
N LEU A 42 -2.53 -27.17 -12.16
CA LEU A 42 -1.75 -27.88 -11.14
C LEU A 42 -1.95 -27.35 -9.71
N THR A 43 -2.43 -26.10 -9.56
CA THR A 43 -2.69 -25.47 -8.25
C THR A 43 -3.84 -24.45 -8.35
N PRO A 44 -4.72 -24.32 -7.33
CA PRO A 44 -5.71 -23.25 -7.27
C PRO A 44 -5.02 -21.87 -7.31
N PRO A 45 -5.67 -20.82 -7.85
CA PRO A 45 -5.03 -19.53 -8.03
C PRO A 45 -4.91 -18.81 -6.70
N LEU A 46 -3.74 -18.88 -6.08
CA LEU A 46 -3.38 -17.94 -5.01
C LEU A 46 -2.35 -16.90 -5.44
N HIS A 47 -1.79 -17.02 -6.66
CA HIS A 47 -0.74 -16.11 -7.11
C HIS A 47 -1.09 -15.46 -8.44
N PRO A 48 -1.20 -14.12 -8.49
CA PRO A 48 -1.34 -13.40 -9.75
C PRO A 48 -0.16 -13.71 -10.68
N SER A 49 -0.40 -13.61 -11.99
CA SER A 49 0.63 -13.65 -13.05
C SER A 49 1.83 -12.76 -12.69
N PRO A 50 3.07 -13.01 -13.19
CA PRO A 50 4.20 -12.11 -12.97
C PRO A 50 3.79 -10.65 -13.16
N GLY A 51 3.76 -9.93 -12.03
CA GLY A 51 3.35 -8.54 -11.98
C GLY A 51 4.53 -7.62 -12.22
N TYR A 52 4.23 -6.42 -12.68
CA TYR A 52 5.22 -5.40 -13.01
C TYR A 52 5.27 -4.42 -11.84
N PRO A 53 6.46 -4.22 -11.24
CA PRO A 53 6.58 -3.39 -10.06
C PRO A 53 6.24 -1.93 -10.40
N VAL A 54 5.48 -1.30 -9.51
CA VAL A 54 5.18 0.13 -9.57
C VAL A 54 5.46 0.76 -8.21
N GLU A 55 5.97 1.98 -8.23
CA GLU A 55 6.32 2.69 -7.00
C GLU A 55 5.10 3.44 -6.49
N ILE A 56 4.52 2.94 -5.41
CA ILE A 56 3.41 3.55 -4.68
C ILE A 56 3.74 3.47 -3.20
N GLY A 57 3.55 4.57 -2.48
CA GLY A 57 3.86 4.61 -1.06
C GLY A 57 3.25 5.80 -0.33
N ILE A 58 3.62 5.93 0.93
CA ILE A 58 3.29 7.06 1.79
C ILE A 58 4.57 7.68 2.34
N ARG A 59 4.62 9.01 2.41
CA ARG A 59 5.63 9.75 3.15
C ARG A 59 4.98 10.43 4.35
N ILE A 60 5.60 10.29 5.51
CA ILE A 60 5.15 10.90 6.75
C ILE A 60 6.25 11.84 7.24
N THR A 61 5.92 13.10 7.44
CA THR A 61 6.85 14.12 7.96
C THR A 61 6.41 14.56 9.36
N ASN A 62 7.31 14.46 10.33
CA ASN A 62 7.05 14.87 11.70
C ASN A 62 7.40 16.36 11.86
N ASN A 63 6.41 17.24 11.79
CA ASN A 63 6.58 18.67 12.10
C ASN A 63 6.27 19.01 13.57
N SER A 64 6.05 18.02 14.43
CA SER A 64 5.82 18.24 15.86
C SER A 64 7.14 18.59 16.57
N ASP A 65 7.06 18.97 17.83
CA ASP A 65 8.20 19.33 18.67
C ASP A 65 8.87 18.12 19.36
N ARG A 66 8.35 16.90 19.14
CA ARG A 66 8.86 15.67 19.77
C ARG A 66 9.09 14.55 18.75
N PRO A 67 10.01 13.61 19.02
CA PRO A 67 10.14 12.40 18.22
C PRO A 67 8.86 11.56 18.26
N LEU A 68 8.53 10.92 17.15
CA LEU A 68 7.35 10.06 17.02
C LEU A 68 7.72 8.74 16.34
N TYR A 69 7.12 7.66 16.81
CA TYR A 69 7.13 6.38 16.12
C TYR A 69 5.93 6.24 15.19
N PHE A 70 6.18 5.76 13.98
CA PHE A 70 5.15 5.34 13.03
C PHE A 70 5.25 3.82 12.83
N ILE A 71 4.11 3.14 12.82
CA ILE A 71 4.02 1.73 12.47
C ILE A 71 3.60 1.64 11.00
N PHE A 72 4.04 0.62 10.27
CA PHE A 72 3.52 0.31 8.94
C PHE A 72 2.82 -1.05 8.86
N ASN A 73 2.85 -1.81 9.95
CA ASN A 73 2.11 -3.06 10.10
C ASN A 73 0.63 -2.80 10.45
N PHE A 74 -0.31 -3.18 9.58
CA PHE A 74 -1.77 -3.07 9.78
C PHE A 74 -2.35 -1.70 10.10
N VAL A 75 -1.70 -0.64 9.66
CA VAL A 75 -2.24 0.71 9.86
C VAL A 75 -2.48 1.45 8.56
N LEU A 76 -2.04 0.90 7.41
CA LEU A 76 -2.13 1.56 6.12
C LEU A 76 -3.08 0.79 5.18
N PHE A 77 -4.20 1.42 4.82
CA PHE A 77 -5.25 0.80 4.00
C PHE A 77 -5.42 1.59 2.70
N PRO A 78 -5.19 0.97 1.53
CA PRO A 78 -5.44 1.61 0.25
C PRO A 78 -6.93 1.67 -0.06
N GLU A 79 -7.35 2.74 -0.73
CA GLU A 79 -8.65 2.88 -1.37
C GLU A 79 -8.46 3.37 -2.80
N LEU A 80 -9.10 2.69 -3.74
CA LEU A 80 -9.03 3.00 -5.17
C LEU A 80 -10.43 3.29 -5.68
N ILE A 81 -10.61 4.40 -6.39
CA ILE A 81 -11.87 4.77 -7.03
C ILE A 81 -11.68 5.03 -8.52
N ARG A 82 -12.73 4.78 -9.31
CA ARG A 82 -12.78 5.16 -10.73
C ARG A 82 -13.01 6.66 -10.83
N ALA A 83 -12.10 7.40 -11.44
CA ALA A 83 -12.17 8.87 -11.42
C ALA A 83 -13.39 9.43 -12.16
N GLU A 84 -13.88 8.71 -13.18
CA GLU A 84 -15.03 9.13 -13.98
C GLU A 84 -16.37 8.92 -13.28
N THR A 85 -16.51 7.83 -12.52
CA THR A 85 -17.78 7.44 -11.89
C THR A 85 -17.81 7.70 -10.38
N GLY A 86 -16.65 7.87 -9.75
CA GLY A 86 -16.49 7.91 -8.30
C GLY A 86 -16.72 6.56 -7.60
N GLU A 87 -16.92 5.48 -8.37
CA GLU A 87 -17.18 4.16 -7.82
C GLU A 87 -15.93 3.57 -7.18
N ILE A 88 -16.11 2.97 -6.00
CA ILE A 88 -15.05 2.25 -5.30
C ILE A 88 -14.72 0.97 -6.07
N VAL A 89 -13.43 0.75 -6.30
CA VAL A 89 -12.93 -0.53 -6.80
C VAL A 89 -12.85 -1.49 -5.62
N GLU A 90 -13.65 -2.55 -5.65
CA GLU A 90 -13.67 -3.54 -4.59
C GLU A 90 -12.32 -4.27 -4.47
N ILE A 91 -11.96 -4.59 -3.23
CA ILE A 91 -10.84 -5.48 -2.93
C ILE A 91 -11.34 -6.91 -3.14
N SER A 92 -10.89 -7.55 -4.21
CA SER A 92 -11.33 -8.89 -4.62
C SER A 92 -10.60 -10.02 -3.87
N GLY A 93 -9.46 -9.71 -3.27
CA GLY A 93 -8.61 -10.69 -2.63
C GLY A 93 -7.46 -10.08 -1.84
N GLY A 94 -6.67 -10.96 -1.25
CA GLY A 94 -5.60 -10.57 -0.34
C GLY A 94 -5.51 -11.48 0.87
N TRP A 95 -4.61 -11.13 1.77
CA TRP A 95 -4.50 -11.78 3.07
C TRP A 95 -4.01 -10.79 4.11
N ILE A 96 -4.35 -11.08 5.36
CA ILE A 96 -3.98 -10.32 6.55
C ILE A 96 -3.33 -11.35 7.48
N SER A 97 -2.03 -11.22 7.72
CA SER A 97 -1.27 -12.06 8.65
C SER A 97 -1.23 -11.44 10.02
N LEU A 98 -1.84 -12.07 11.01
CA LEU A 98 -1.77 -11.66 12.42
C LEU A 98 -0.37 -11.81 13.05
N ALA A 99 0.69 -11.91 12.25
CA ALA A 99 2.05 -11.88 12.74
C ALA A 99 2.29 -10.61 13.58
N GLY A 100 3.00 -10.78 14.68
CA GLY A 100 3.36 -9.66 15.55
C GLY A 100 4.19 -8.61 14.82
N VAL A 101 4.04 -7.35 15.25
CA VAL A 101 4.85 -6.22 14.78
C VAL A 101 6.32 -6.53 15.04
N LYS A 102 7.16 -6.29 14.04
CA LYS A 102 8.62 -6.37 14.13
C LYS A 102 9.19 -4.98 14.29
N GLU A 103 10.41 -4.89 14.81
CA GLU A 103 11.13 -3.60 14.89
C GLU A 103 11.26 -2.92 13.51
N ALA A 104 11.45 -3.70 12.44
CA ALA A 104 11.50 -3.18 11.07
C ALA A 104 10.19 -2.54 10.58
N ASP A 105 9.06 -2.77 11.27
CA ASP A 105 7.77 -2.15 10.96
C ASP A 105 7.60 -0.79 11.64
N LEU A 106 8.55 -0.40 12.50
CA LEU A 106 8.56 0.85 13.25
C LEU A 106 9.59 1.81 12.66
N ALA A 107 9.16 3.03 12.39
CA ALA A 107 10.04 4.14 12.02
C ALA A 107 9.99 5.21 13.09
N LEU A 108 11.13 5.46 13.75
CA LEU A 108 11.32 6.66 14.56
C LEU A 108 11.62 7.84 13.64
N THR A 109 10.85 8.92 13.76
CA THR A 109 11.02 10.13 12.98
C THR A 109 11.21 11.33 13.91
N MET A 110 12.34 12.02 13.81
CA MET A 110 12.62 13.21 14.62
C MET A 110 11.83 14.44 14.11
N PRO A 111 11.67 15.49 14.92
CA PRO A 111 11.16 16.79 14.46
C PRO A 111 11.87 17.30 13.21
N GLY A 112 11.11 17.65 12.19
CA GLY A 112 11.58 18.10 10.88
C GLY A 112 11.96 16.98 9.91
N GLU A 113 11.98 15.72 10.33
CA GLU A 113 12.34 14.58 9.48
C GLU A 113 11.13 13.95 8.79
N SER A 114 11.41 13.22 7.71
CA SER A 114 10.43 12.40 7.00
C SER A 114 10.85 10.93 7.00
N THR A 115 9.86 10.05 7.17
CA THR A 115 9.99 8.62 6.86
C THR A 115 9.09 8.28 5.68
N GLY A 116 9.50 7.30 4.88
CA GLY A 116 8.75 6.86 3.70
C GLY A 116 8.60 5.35 3.70
N PHE A 117 7.43 4.89 3.27
CA PHE A 117 7.14 3.47 3.10
C PHE A 117 6.59 3.24 1.69
N PHE A 118 7.39 2.57 0.87
CA PHE A 118 6.96 2.09 -0.44
C PHE A 118 6.43 0.68 -0.33
N LEU A 119 5.25 0.48 -0.89
CA LEU A 119 4.60 -0.83 -0.97
C LEU A 119 5.26 -1.67 -2.06
N ASP A 120 5.38 -2.98 -1.86
CA ASP A 120 5.64 -3.89 -2.97
C ASP A 120 4.37 -4.00 -3.80
N THR A 121 4.20 -3.00 -4.67
CA THR A 121 3.04 -2.86 -5.54
C THR A 121 3.36 -3.39 -6.92
N LYS A 122 2.45 -4.20 -7.45
CA LYS A 122 2.58 -4.81 -8.77
C LYS A 122 1.29 -4.64 -9.55
N ILE A 123 1.41 -4.33 -10.82
CA ILE A 123 0.30 -4.49 -11.76
C ILE A 123 0.40 -5.88 -12.38
N CYS A 124 -0.67 -6.65 -12.28
CA CYS A 124 -0.69 -8.03 -12.74
C CYS A 124 -1.79 -8.29 -13.75
N TRP A 125 -1.55 -9.31 -14.57
CA TRP A 125 -2.56 -9.92 -15.43
C TRP A 125 -3.41 -10.90 -14.66
N LEU A 126 -4.69 -10.93 -15.02
CA LEU A 126 -5.65 -11.92 -14.54
C LEU A 126 -6.15 -12.77 -15.70
N CYS A 127 -6.86 -13.85 -15.36
CA CYS A 127 -7.57 -14.65 -16.36
C CYS A 127 -8.41 -13.75 -17.28
N GLY A 128 -8.28 -13.93 -18.60
CA GLY A 128 -8.99 -13.11 -19.59
C GLY A 128 -8.25 -11.81 -19.96
N ASN A 129 -8.98 -10.70 -20.07
CA ASN A 129 -8.48 -9.37 -20.43
C ASN A 129 -8.43 -8.39 -19.24
N ASN A 130 -8.53 -8.92 -18.01
CA ASN A 130 -8.61 -8.11 -16.82
C ASN A 130 -7.21 -7.85 -16.24
N TYR A 131 -7.07 -6.68 -15.62
CA TYR A 131 -5.89 -6.25 -14.90
C TYR A 131 -6.20 -6.15 -13.43
N GLY A 132 -5.17 -6.25 -12.60
CA GLY A 132 -5.28 -5.98 -11.18
C GLY A 132 -4.07 -5.22 -10.67
N ILE A 133 -4.26 -4.50 -9.57
CA ILE A 133 -3.16 -3.95 -8.78
C ILE A 133 -3.09 -4.75 -7.49
N SER A 134 -1.93 -5.32 -7.21
CA SER A 134 -1.63 -5.93 -5.93
C SER A 134 -0.71 -5.02 -5.13
N MET A 135 -1.08 -4.72 -3.89
CA MET A 135 -0.29 -3.93 -2.95
C MET A 135 0.06 -4.78 -1.73
N VAL A 136 1.33 -5.08 -1.53
CA VAL A 136 1.79 -5.77 -0.31
C VAL A 136 2.21 -4.73 0.72
N ILE A 137 1.60 -4.81 1.90
CA ILE A 137 1.90 -4.00 3.09
C ILE A 137 2.57 -4.89 4.14
N SER A 138 3.19 -4.30 5.17
CA SER A 138 3.59 -5.11 6.31
C SER A 138 2.34 -5.70 6.99
N GLY A 139 2.29 -7.03 7.06
CA GLY A 139 1.15 -7.76 7.62
C GLY A 139 0.08 -8.15 6.59
N GLY A 140 0.15 -7.76 5.33
CA GLY A 140 -0.89 -8.17 4.39
C GLY A 140 -0.68 -7.85 2.93
N GLN A 141 -1.68 -8.22 2.14
CA GLN A 141 -1.74 -7.97 0.71
C GLN A 141 -3.17 -7.56 0.36
N PHE A 142 -3.31 -6.52 -0.45
CA PHE A 142 -4.57 -6.12 -1.08
C PHE A 142 -4.49 -6.37 -2.58
N VAL A 143 -5.59 -6.83 -3.17
CA VAL A 143 -5.73 -7.00 -4.62
C VAL A 143 -6.99 -6.27 -5.07
N PHE A 144 -6.82 -5.30 -5.98
CA PHE A 144 -7.89 -4.57 -6.63
C PHE A 144 -8.10 -5.13 -8.03
N GLU A 145 -9.26 -5.75 -8.27
CA GLU A 145 -9.60 -6.28 -9.59
C GLU A 145 -11.13 -6.46 -9.78
N PRO A 146 -11.63 -6.49 -11.03
CA PRO A 146 -10.92 -6.16 -12.27
C PRO A 146 -10.74 -4.64 -12.47
N LEU A 147 -9.62 -4.25 -13.08
CA LEU A 147 -9.33 -2.88 -13.50
C LEU A 147 -9.43 -2.78 -15.03
N ASP A 148 -9.93 -1.62 -15.48
CA ASP A 148 -10.01 -1.21 -16.87
C ASP A 148 -8.93 -0.18 -17.19
N LEU A 149 -8.76 0.15 -18.47
CA LEU A 149 -7.96 1.32 -18.84
C LEU A 149 -8.71 2.59 -18.46
N GLY A 150 -8.00 3.60 -17.97
CA GLY A 150 -8.61 4.87 -17.60
C GLY A 150 -8.03 5.48 -16.33
N TRP A 151 -8.69 6.55 -15.90
CA TRP A 151 -8.31 7.32 -14.72
C TRP A 151 -8.87 6.70 -13.44
N TYR A 152 -7.99 6.58 -12.46
CA TYR A 152 -8.32 6.17 -11.11
C TYR A 152 -7.75 7.18 -10.13
N GLN A 153 -8.31 7.19 -8.92
CA GLN A 153 -7.77 7.96 -7.82
C GLN A 153 -7.46 7.02 -6.67
N LEU A 154 -6.23 7.13 -6.16
CA LEU A 154 -5.72 6.34 -5.06
C LEU A 154 -5.57 7.22 -3.83
N ARG A 155 -5.99 6.72 -2.66
CA ARG A 155 -5.60 7.27 -1.37
C ARG A 155 -5.27 6.17 -0.38
N PHE A 156 -4.65 6.57 0.71
CA PHE A 156 -4.43 5.75 1.89
C PHE A 156 -5.16 6.30 3.10
N THR A 157 -5.71 5.39 3.89
CA THR A 157 -6.05 5.63 5.29
C THR A 157 -4.89 5.14 6.15
N TYR A 158 -4.29 6.03 6.94
CA TYR A 158 -3.38 5.68 8.03
C TYR A 158 -4.15 5.71 9.35
N GLU A 159 -4.20 4.62 10.09
CA GLU A 159 -4.93 4.52 11.36
C GLU A 159 -4.12 3.81 12.44
N ASN A 160 -3.83 4.50 13.53
CA ASN A 160 -3.28 3.91 14.74
C ASN A 160 -3.99 4.43 15.99
N GLN A 161 -4.54 3.54 16.80
CA GLN A 161 -5.31 3.91 18.00
C GLN A 161 -4.50 3.77 19.30
N LYS A 162 -3.27 3.24 19.24
CA LYS A 162 -2.47 2.94 20.45
C LYS A 162 -1.18 3.74 20.46
N GLU A 163 -0.95 4.50 21.53
CA GLU A 163 0.29 5.24 21.76
C GLU A 163 1.47 4.34 22.13
N THR A 164 1.18 3.07 22.45
CA THR A 164 2.18 2.06 22.82
C THR A 164 2.00 0.77 22.04
N LYS A 165 3.12 0.06 21.79
CA LYS A 165 3.12 -1.27 21.18
C LYS A 165 4.09 -2.19 21.90
N GLN A 166 3.66 -3.41 22.17
CA GLN A 166 4.54 -4.47 22.66
C GLN A 166 5.23 -5.16 21.48
N LEU A 167 6.56 -5.19 21.52
CA LEU A 167 7.39 -5.97 20.61
C LEU A 167 7.92 -7.18 21.36
N TYR A 168 7.69 -8.37 20.82
CA TYR A 168 8.30 -9.58 21.33
C TYR A 168 9.55 -9.91 20.53
N ASP A 169 10.71 -9.83 21.17
CA ASP A 169 11.96 -10.28 20.58
C ASP A 169 12.10 -11.79 20.74
N SER A 170 12.01 -12.49 19.61
CA SER A 170 12.10 -13.94 19.56
C SER A 170 13.48 -14.51 19.93
N ILE A 171 14.55 -13.70 19.82
CA ILE A 171 15.93 -14.07 20.13
C ILE A 171 16.16 -13.95 21.64
N THR A 172 15.88 -12.77 22.20
CA THR A 172 16.10 -12.52 23.64
C THR A 172 14.97 -13.04 24.52
N LYS A 173 13.83 -13.44 23.93
CA LYS A 173 12.59 -13.87 24.61
C LYS A 173 12.01 -12.78 25.53
N LYS A 174 12.34 -11.51 25.28
CA LYS A 174 11.88 -10.36 26.06
C LYS A 174 10.81 -9.60 25.29
N THR A 175 9.87 -9.04 26.06
CA THR A 175 8.91 -8.08 25.54
C THR A 175 9.41 -6.67 25.86
N GLN A 176 9.53 -5.84 24.83
CA GLN A 176 9.79 -4.42 24.96
C GLN A 176 8.49 -3.65 24.70
N VAL A 177 8.27 -2.57 25.46
CA VAL A 177 7.22 -1.60 25.17
C VAL A 177 7.85 -0.44 24.42
N ILE A 178 7.32 -0.17 23.23
CA ILE A 178 7.62 1.07 22.50
C ILE A 178 6.51 2.06 22.84
N GLU A 179 6.92 3.26 23.24
CA GLU A 179 6.05 4.39 23.56
C GLU A 179 6.27 5.52 22.55
N GLY A 180 5.37 6.50 22.54
CA GLY A 180 5.50 7.66 21.64
C GLY A 180 5.10 7.34 20.20
N LEU A 181 4.21 6.36 19.99
CA LEU A 181 3.61 6.15 18.70
C LEU A 181 2.64 7.29 18.38
N TRP A 182 2.66 7.76 17.13
CA TRP A 182 1.63 8.68 16.67
C TRP A 182 0.27 7.99 16.66
N THR A 183 -0.75 8.66 17.19
CA THR A 183 -2.13 8.18 17.24
C THR A 183 -3.08 9.08 16.48
N GLY A 184 -4.06 8.45 15.86
CA GLY A 184 -5.09 9.11 15.08
C GLY A 184 -5.45 8.31 13.83
N GLN A 185 -6.32 8.90 13.04
CA GLN A 185 -6.73 8.42 11.74
C GLN A 185 -6.56 9.57 10.73
N VAL A 186 -5.91 9.29 9.61
CA VAL A 186 -5.72 10.26 8.53
C VAL A 186 -6.10 9.61 7.21
N LEU A 187 -6.93 10.30 6.44
CA LEU A 187 -7.14 9.99 5.03
C LEU A 187 -6.26 10.94 4.23
N THR A 188 -5.32 10.38 3.49
CA THR A 188 -4.53 11.16 2.53
C THR A 188 -5.43 11.68 1.40
N PRO A 189 -5.09 12.81 0.77
CA PRO A 189 -5.77 13.26 -0.43
C PRO A 189 -5.66 12.23 -1.56
N PHE A 190 -6.65 12.25 -2.44
CA PHE A 190 -6.63 11.41 -3.64
C PHE A 190 -5.51 11.84 -4.58
N VAL A 191 -4.81 10.85 -5.14
CA VAL A 191 -3.79 11.03 -6.17
C VAL A 191 -4.24 10.30 -7.43
N ASP A 192 -4.28 11.04 -8.54
CA ASP A 192 -4.66 10.48 -9.83
C ASP A 192 -3.59 9.53 -10.36
N ILE A 193 -4.04 8.37 -10.84
CA ILE A 193 -3.26 7.40 -11.60
C ILE A 193 -3.99 7.08 -12.91
N TRP A 194 -3.24 6.88 -13.98
CA TRP A 194 -3.76 6.57 -15.31
C TRP A 194 -3.25 5.21 -15.77
N LEU A 195 -4.16 4.26 -15.93
CA LEU A 195 -3.86 2.93 -16.46
C LEU A 195 -3.92 2.98 -17.99
N VAL A 196 -2.79 2.67 -18.64
CA VAL A 196 -2.67 2.68 -20.10
C VAL A 196 -2.05 1.39 -20.62
N ASN A 197 -2.31 1.07 -21.88
CA ASN A 197 -1.64 -0.05 -22.54
C ASN A 197 -0.25 0.37 -23.04
N ASN A 198 0.67 -0.59 -23.17
CA ASN A 198 2.00 -0.41 -23.79
C ASN A 198 2.00 -0.65 -25.30
#